data_AF-A0A2S6TY01-F1
#
_entry.id   AF-A0A2S6TY01-F1
#
_cell.length_a   1.000
_cell.length_b   1.000
_cell.length_c   1.000
_cell.angle_alpha   90.00
_cell.angle_beta   90.00
_cell.angle_gamma   90.00
#
_symmetry.space_group_name_H-M   'P 1'
#
loop_
_entity.id
_entity.type
_entity.pdbx_description
1 polymer ?
#
loop_
_entity_poly.entity_id
_entity_poly.type
_entity_poly.pdbx_seq_one_letter_code
_entity_poly.pdbx_strand_id
1 'polypeptide(L)' 'MIQSEQEPLPYRQCAGIVLFNDSGMVLVGKRIDQISEAWQMPQGGIDANEEPLEAAL' A
#
# COMPACT_ATOMS: atom_id res chain seq x y z
N MET A 1 32.78 14.95 11.45
CA MET A 1 31.34 14.67 11.35
C MET A 1 30.90 15.15 9.99
N ILE A 2 30.65 14.24 9.04
CA ILE A 2 30.10 14.61 7.73
C ILE A 2 28.60 14.33 7.83
N GLN A 3 27.79 15.37 7.99
CA GLN A 3 26.36 15.26 7.71
C GLN A 3 26.22 15.18 6.19
N SER A 4 25.77 14.04 5.67
CA SER A 4 25.29 13.99 4.30
C SER A 4 23.90 14.60 4.25
N GLU A 5 23.76 15.77 3.64
CA GLU A 5 22.46 16.30 3.23
C GLU A 5 21.95 15.46 2.06
N GLN A 6 21.27 14.34 2.35
CA GLN A 6 20.55 13.59 1.33
C GLN A 6 19.27 14.35 0.98
N GLU A 7 19.11 14.72 -0.29
CA GLU A 7 17.82 15.19 -0.79
C GLU A 7 16.75 14.10 -0.57
N PRO A 8 15.52 14.47 -0.15
CA PRO A 8 14.47 13.50 0.10
C PRO A 8 14.12 12.76 -1.19
N LEU A 9 14.04 11.43 -1.11
CA LEU A 9 13.56 10.61 -2.21
C LEU A 9 12.09 10.94 -2.50
N PRO A 10 11.66 10.90 -3.78
CA PRO A 10 10.27 11.16 -4.14
C PRO A 10 9.35 10.05 -3.59
N TYR A 11 8.13 10.43 -3.20
CA TYR A 11 7.09 9.47 -2.85
C TYR A 11 6.69 8.64 -4.08
N ARG A 12 6.51 7.33 -3.89
CA ARG A 12 5.90 6.45 -4.90
C ARG A 12 4.38 6.60 -4.85
N GLN A 13 3.75 6.83 -6.00
CA GLN A 13 2.30 6.81 -6.12
C GLN A 13 1.77 5.38 -5.93
N CYS A 14 0.78 5.23 -5.04
CA CYS A 14 0.18 3.95 -4.68
C CYS A 14 -1.33 4.12 -4.46
N ALA A 15 -2.07 3.04 -4.67
CA ALA A 15 -3.48 2.92 -4.33
C ALA A 15 -3.66 1.89 -3.21
N GLY A 16 -4.67 2.12 -2.36
CA GLY A 16 -5.04 1.22 -1.27
C GLY A 16 -6.54 0.97 -1.28
N ILE A 17 -6.95 -0.25 -0.92
CA ILE A 17 -8.34 -0.70 -0.97
C ILE A 17 -8.84 -0.99 0.43
N VAL A 18 -10.00 -0.43 0.79
CA VAL A 18 -10.76 -0.84 1.98
C VAL A 18 -12.04 -1.51 1.49
N LEU A 19 -12.09 -2.84 1.57
CA LEU A 19 -13.23 -3.62 1.08
C LEU A 19 -14.06 -4.15 2.25
N PHE A 20 -15.34 -3.77 2.30
CA PHE A 20 -16.30 -4.24 3.28
C PHE A 20 -17.25 -5.28 2.67
N ASN A 21 -17.73 -6.21 3.49
CA ASN A 21 -18.88 -7.05 3.17
C ASN A 21 -20.18 -6.50 3.81
N ASP A 22 -21.32 -7.11 3.48
CA ASP A 22 -22.65 -6.69 3.96
C ASP A 22 -22.83 -6.81 5.48
N SER A 23 -21.93 -7.51 6.18
CA SER A 23 -21.90 -7.60 7.65
C SER A 23 -21.03 -6.53 8.30
N GLY A 24 -20.44 -5.62 7.52
CA GLY A 24 -19.54 -4.57 7.99
C GLY A 24 -18.13 -5.07 8.35
N MET A 25 -17.74 -6.28 7.92
CA MET A 25 -16.38 -6.79 8.11
C MET A 25 -15.47 -6.34 6.97
N VAL A 26 -14.18 -6.14 7.26
CA VAL A 26 -13.17 -5.67 6.28
C VAL A 26 -12.24 -6.79 5.82
N LEU A 27 -11.87 -6.79 4.55
CA LEU A 27 -10.87 -7.71 4.00
C LEU A 27 -9.45 -7.32 4.44
N VAL A 28 -8.77 -8.24 5.11
CA VAL A 28 -7.34 -8.13 5.46
C VAL A 28 -6.60 -9.41 5.06
N GLY A 29 -5.35 -9.26 4.63
CA GLY A 29 -4.44 -10.35 4.32
C GLY A 29 -3.24 -10.36 5.28
N LYS A 30 -2.82 -11.56 5.69
CA LYS A 30 -1.55 -11.77 6.39
C LYS A 30 -0.46 -12.01 5.36
N ARG A 31 0.66 -11.31 5.51
CA ARG A 31 1.83 -11.52 4.64
C ARG A 31 2.36 -12.94 4.77
N ILE A 32 2.65 -13.58 3.62
CA ILE A 32 3.13 -14.96 3.56
C ILE A 32 4.57 -15.12 4.09
N ASP A 33 5.35 -14.06 3.99
CA ASP A 33 6.80 -14.04 4.24
C ASP A 33 7.17 -13.45 5.61
N GLN A 34 6.18 -13.15 6.46
CA GLN A 34 6.41 -12.46 7.72
C GLN A 34 5.95 -13.31 8.91
N ILE A 35 6.90 -13.57 9.81
CA ILE A 35 6.67 -14.39 11.02
C ILE A 35 5.83 -13.61 12.05
N SER A 36 5.94 -12.27 12.08
CA SER A 36 5.10 -11.42 12.92
C SER A 36 3.68 -11.26 12.34
N GLU A 37 2.70 -10.95 13.21
CA GLU A 37 1.32 -10.63 12.83
C GLU A 37 1.25 -9.33 11.99
N ALA A 38 1.55 -9.45 10.69
CA ALA A 38 1.55 -8.37 9.72
C ALA A 38 0.30 -8.44 8.84
N TRP A 39 -0.84 -8.06 9.43
CA TRP A 39 -2.11 -7.94 8.73
C TRP A 39 -2.22 -6.58 8.06
N GLN A 40 -2.69 -6.58 6.81
CA GLN A 40 -2.86 -5.35 6.03
C GLN A 40 -4.07 -5.47 5.11
N MET A 41 -4.60 -4.33 4.69
CA MET A 41 -5.53 -4.26 3.58
C MET A 41 -4.76 -4.34 2.23
N PRO A 42 -5.42 -4.70 1.12
CA PRO A 42 -4.77 -4.71 -0.19
C PRO A 42 -4.27 -3.32 -0.61
N GLN A 43 -3.09 -3.28 -1.25
CA GLN A 43 -2.48 -2.06 -1.79
C GLN A 43 -1.56 -2.39 -2.96
N GLY A 44 -1.33 -1.41 -3.84
CA GLY A 44 -0.51 -1.54 -5.05
C GLY A 44 0.12 -0.20 -5.47
N GLY A 45 1.09 -0.26 -6.38
CA GLY A 45 1.62 0.94 -7.03
C GLY A 45 0.68 1.41 -8.14
N ILE A 46 0.74 2.69 -8.46
CA ILE A 46 0.04 3.29 -9.62
C ILE A 46 1.04 3.38 -10.77
N ASP A 47 0.70 2.85 -11.95
CA ASP A 47 1.51 3.02 -13.16
C ASP A 47 1.29 4.39 -13.81
N ALA A 48 2.21 4.82 -14.68
CA ALA A 48 2.29 6.20 -15.16
C ALA A 48 1.03 6.75 -15.88
N ASN A 49 0.14 5.87 -16.35
CA ASN A 49 -1.09 6.24 -17.05
C ASN A 49 -2.34 5.69 -16.36
N GLU A 50 -2.23 5.27 -15.11
CA GLU A 50 -3.35 4.77 -14.33
C GLU A 50 -3.88 5.88 -13.41
N GLU A 51 -5.19 6.02 -13.36
CA GLU A 51 -5.86 6.71 -12.27
C GLU A 51 -5.86 5.83 -11.01
N PRO A 52 -5.92 6.41 -9.79
CA PRO A 52 -5.85 5.63 -8.55
C PRO A 52 -6.91 4.52 -8.43
N LEU A 53 -8.07 4.69 -9.06
CA LEU A 53 -9.12 3.67 -9.08
C LEU A 53 -8.78 2.50 -10.02
N GLU A 54 -8.12 2.77 -11.14
CA GLU A 54 -7.70 1.74 -12.10
C GLU A 54 -6.62 0.85 -11.49
N ALA A 55 -5.63 1.46 -10.81
CA ALA A 55 -4.59 0.73 -10.08
C ALA A 55 -5.12 -0.10 -8.89
N ALA A 56 -6.34 0.19 -8.43
CA ALA A 56 -6.97 -0.46 -7.29
C ALA A 56 -7.90 -1.62 -7.67
N LEU A 57 -8.27 -1.80 -8.94
CA LEU A 57 -9.26 -2.79 -9.39
C LEU A 57 -8.62 -3.94 -10.16
#